data_AF-A0A6B3M3K9-F1
#
_entry.id   AF-A0A6B3M3K9-F1
#
_cell.length_a   1.000
_cell.length_b   1.000
_cell.length_c   1.000
_cell.angle_alpha   90.00
_cell.angle_beta   90.00
_cell.angle_gamma   90.00
#
_symmetry.space_group_name_H-M   'P 1'
#
loop_
_entity.id
_entity.type
_entity.pdbx_description
1 polymer ?
#
loop_
_entity_poly.entity_id
_entity_poly.type
_entity_poly.pdbx_seq_one_letter_code
_entity_poly.pdbx_strand_id
1 'polypeptide(L)'
;MARYICSFTVAVSLELLQDSLIDVLNSCSFDIIYNTGDYLMAREVPGSVPFAKLVTVEVLIDKSTATAQEVRMNFVIKNEELPLQIDNHCHQMFHTLQEAVATNRHWQLVESIAG
;
A
#
# COMPACT_ATOMS: atom_id res chain seq x y z
N MET A 1 -12.00 5.36 -13.19
CA MET A 1 -11.00 5.28 -12.11
C MET A 1 -10.67 3.82 -11.88
N ALA A 2 -9.41 3.43 -12.12
CA ALA A 2 -8.90 2.12 -11.76
C ALA A 2 -8.68 2.09 -10.26
N ARG A 3 -9.09 1.00 -9.62
CA ARG A 3 -8.99 0.81 -8.18
C ARG A 3 -8.73 -0.66 -7.90
N TYR A 4 -7.68 -0.93 -7.13
CA TYR A 4 -7.29 -2.27 -6.68
C TYR A 4 -7.22 -2.28 -5.17
N ILE A 5 -7.63 -3.37 -4.54
CA ILE A 5 -7.67 -3.49 -3.08
C ILE A 5 -6.93 -4.75 -2.68
N CYS A 6 -6.09 -4.64 -1.66
CA CYS A 6 -5.52 -5.82 -1.02
C CYS A 6 -5.51 -5.65 0.50
N SER A 7 -5.61 -6.76 1.20
CA SER A 7 -5.49 -6.83 2.64
C SER A 7 -4.28 -7.69 2.98
N PHE A 8 -3.47 -7.22 3.91
CA PHE A 8 -2.35 -7.99 4.46
C PHE A 8 -2.51 -8.11 5.96
N THR A 9 -2.25 -9.29 6.49
CA THR A 9 -2.03 -9.50 7.92
C THR A 9 -0.55 -9.77 8.11
N VAL A 10 0.10 -8.95 8.91
CA VAL A 10 1.55 -9.01 9.13
C VAL A 10 1.86 -9.13 10.62
N ALA A 11 2.91 -9.89 10.94
CA ALA A 11 3.35 -10.08 12.30
C ALA A 11 4.46 -9.08 12.69
N VAL A 12 4.04 -7.94 13.23
CA VAL A 12 4.92 -6.87 13.72
C VAL A 12 4.16 -6.00 14.72
N SER A 13 4.87 -5.38 15.67
CA SER A 13 4.27 -4.41 16.59
C SER A 13 3.75 -3.18 15.83
N LEU A 14 2.63 -2.62 16.27
CA LEU A 14 2.05 -1.41 15.67
C LEU A 14 3.03 -0.22 15.60
N GLU A 15 3.93 -0.10 16.58
CA GLU A 15 4.96 0.96 16.63
C GLU A 15 5.93 0.86 15.43
N LEU A 16 6.47 -0.34 15.18
CA LEU A 16 7.40 -0.58 14.06
C LEU A 16 6.71 -0.71 12.70
N LEU A 17 5.40 -0.98 12.69
CA LEU A 17 4.63 -1.16 11.46
C LEU A 17 4.61 0.10 10.61
N GLN A 18 4.36 1.25 11.24
CA GLN A 18 4.24 2.51 10.52
C GLN A 18 5.55 2.88 9.81
N ASP A 19 6.66 2.84 10.52
CA ASP A 19 7.98 3.16 9.95
C ASP A 19 8.32 2.20 8.81
N SER A 20 8.10 0.89 9.03
CA SER A 20 8.33 -0.14 8.01
C SER A 20 7.45 0.06 6.77
N LEU A 21 6.21 0.52 6.96
CA LEU A 21 5.27 0.79 5.87
C LEU A 21 5.65 2.05 5.08
N ILE A 22 6.11 3.09 5.76
CA ILE A 22 6.64 4.30 5.12
C ILE A 22 7.86 3.93 4.25
N ASP A 23 8.77 3.10 4.76
CA ASP A 23 9.93 2.64 4.01
C ASP A 23 9.54 1.83 2.76
N VAL A 24 8.55 0.95 2.86
CA VAL A 24 8.02 0.21 1.69
C VAL A 24 7.48 1.17 0.65
N LEU A 25 6.61 2.11 1.05
CA LEU A 25 5.99 3.06 0.14
C LEU A 25 7.05 3.94 -0.55
N ASN A 26 8.02 4.45 0.19
CA ASN A 26 9.15 5.21 -0.36
C ASN A 26 9.97 4.37 -1.35
N SER A 27 10.24 3.09 -1.05
CA SER A 27 10.97 2.20 -1.95
C SER A 27 10.24 1.93 -3.26
N CYS A 28 8.90 2.01 -3.24
CA CYS A 28 8.03 1.89 -4.41
C CYS A 28 7.77 3.25 -5.10
N SER A 29 8.58 4.28 -4.83
CA SER A 29 8.44 5.62 -5.40
C SER A 29 7.12 6.32 -5.06
N PHE A 30 6.66 6.18 -3.81
CA PHE A 30 5.53 6.95 -3.27
C PHE A 30 6.00 7.91 -2.18
N ASP A 31 5.56 9.16 -2.27
CA ASP A 31 5.72 10.16 -1.21
C ASP A 31 4.51 10.13 -0.27
N ILE A 32 4.76 10.11 1.05
CA ILE A 32 3.70 10.21 2.05
C ILE A 32 3.14 11.63 2.07
N ILE A 33 1.83 11.75 1.83
CA ILE A 33 1.11 13.05 1.81
C ILE A 33 0.18 13.23 3.01
N TYR A 34 -0.15 12.14 3.72
CA TYR A 34 -0.95 12.20 4.94
C TYR A 34 -0.67 11.00 5.85
N ASN A 35 -0.59 11.23 7.16
CA ASN A 35 -0.36 10.18 8.18
C ASN A 35 -1.07 10.54 9.49
N THR A 36 -2.01 9.71 9.95
CA THR A 36 -2.65 9.79 11.28
C THR A 36 -2.36 8.58 12.16
N GLY A 37 -1.51 7.68 11.69
CA GLY A 37 -1.02 6.49 12.35
C GLY A 37 -1.95 5.27 12.36
N ASP A 38 -3.24 5.44 12.09
CA ASP A 38 -4.15 4.38 11.66
C ASP A 38 -4.48 4.46 10.16
N TYR A 39 -4.12 5.57 9.53
CA TYR A 39 -4.33 5.83 8.12
C TYR A 39 -3.12 6.54 7.53
N LEU A 40 -2.67 6.04 6.37
CA LEU A 40 -1.58 6.58 5.57
C LEU A 40 -2.08 6.81 4.15
N MET A 41 -1.73 7.95 3.58
CA MET A 41 -1.93 8.23 2.16
C MET A 41 -0.60 8.61 1.54
N ALA A 42 -0.28 7.95 0.44
CA ALA A 42 0.91 8.21 -0.34
C ALA A 42 0.56 8.41 -1.81
N ARG A 43 1.34 9.24 -2.51
CA ARG A 43 1.17 9.50 -3.94
C ARG A 43 2.47 9.20 -4.66
N GLU A 44 2.35 8.59 -5.82
CA GLU A 44 3.48 8.28 -6.68
C GLU A 44 4.28 9.57 -7.01
N VAL A 45 5.60 9.47 -6.91
CA VAL A 45 6.52 10.55 -7.23
C VAL A 45 6.38 10.91 -8.72
N PRO A 46 6.12 12.19 -9.06
CA PRO A 46 6.02 12.60 -10.46
C PRO A 46 7.34 12.42 -11.22
N GLY A 47 7.25 12.06 -12.50
CA GLY A 47 8.42 12.01 -13.41
C GLY A 47 8.38 10.85 -14.41
N SER A 48 7.78 9.73 -14.03
CA SER A 48 7.71 8.53 -14.86
C SER A 48 6.44 8.44 -15.71
N VAL A 49 5.34 9.05 -15.24
CA VAL A 49 4.03 9.03 -15.92
C VAL A 49 3.38 10.43 -15.93
N PRO A 50 2.42 10.68 -16.85
CA PRO A 50 1.61 11.90 -16.83
C PRO A 50 0.94 12.11 -15.47
N PHE A 51 0.78 13.36 -15.05
CA PHE A 51 0.21 13.71 -13.74
C PHE A 51 -1.17 13.07 -13.49
N ALA A 52 -2.00 12.97 -14.53
CA ALA A 52 -3.32 12.34 -14.45
C ALA A 52 -3.26 10.82 -14.17
N LYS A 53 -2.11 10.17 -14.40
CA LYS A 53 -1.91 8.73 -14.17
C LYS A 53 -1.26 8.40 -12.83
N LEU A 54 -0.83 9.42 -12.07
CA LEU A 54 -0.17 9.21 -10.78
C LEU A 54 -1.07 8.39 -9.86
N VAL A 55 -0.46 7.35 -9.30
CA VAL A 55 -1.16 6.44 -8.40
C VAL A 55 -1.20 7.03 -6.99
N THR A 56 -2.36 6.93 -6.35
CA THR A 56 -2.52 7.21 -4.93
C THR A 56 -2.78 5.91 -4.20
N VAL A 57 -2.02 5.67 -3.14
CA VAL A 57 -2.16 4.53 -2.24
C VAL A 57 -2.73 5.05 -0.93
N GLU A 58 -3.79 4.42 -0.46
CA GLU A 58 -4.33 4.62 0.88
C GLU A 58 -4.17 3.32 1.66
N VAL A 59 -3.65 3.42 2.88
CA VAL A 59 -3.46 2.28 3.77
C VAL A 59 -4.24 2.54 5.05
N LEU A 60 -5.16 1.65 5.38
CA LEU A 60 -5.90 1.62 6.64
C LEU A 60 -5.35 0.50 7.53
N ILE A 61 -4.84 0.87 8.69
CA ILE A 61 -4.32 -0.05 9.71
C ILE A 61 -5.45 -0.32 10.71
N ASP A 62 -5.90 -1.57 10.78
CA ASP A 62 -6.93 -1.97 11.73
C ASP A 62 -6.32 -2.18 13.13
N LYS A 63 -6.42 -1.12 13.96
CA LYS A 63 -5.99 -1.16 15.36
C LYS A 63 -6.95 -1.90 16.28
N SER A 64 -8.19 -2.15 15.85
CA SER A 64 -9.21 -2.79 16.69
C SER A 64 -9.03 -4.30 16.80
N THR A 65 -8.47 -4.90 15.75
CA THR A 65 -8.13 -6.33 15.69
C THR A 65 -6.63 -6.59 15.88
N ALA A 66 -5.82 -5.54 15.96
CA ALA A 66 -4.39 -5.63 16.19
C ALA A 66 -4.08 -6.31 17.53
N THR A 67 -3.31 -7.39 17.47
CA THR A 67 -2.73 -8.03 18.65
C THR A 67 -1.27 -7.62 18.79
N ALA A 68 -0.62 -8.02 19.89
CA ALA A 68 0.82 -7.79 20.07
C ALA A 68 1.69 -8.47 18.98
N GLN A 69 1.10 -9.36 18.18
CA GLN A 69 1.81 -10.21 17.23
C GLN A 69 1.29 -10.10 15.81
N GLU A 70 0.10 -9.54 15.57
CA GLU A 70 -0.52 -9.50 14.24
C GLU A 70 -1.29 -8.20 14.06
N VAL A 71 -1.08 -7.54 12.92
CA VAL A 71 -1.80 -6.34 12.52
C VAL A 71 -2.33 -6.52 11.11
N ARG A 72 -3.62 -6.21 10.92
CA ARG A 72 -4.25 -6.21 9.60
C ARG A 72 -4.20 -4.82 8.98
N MET A 73 -3.83 -4.77 7.71
CA MET A 73 -3.81 -3.57 6.90
C MET A 73 -4.65 -3.77 5.65
N ASN A 74 -5.32 -2.71 5.20
CA ASN A 74 -6.06 -2.68 3.96
C ASN A 74 -5.50 -1.57 3.08
N PHE A 75 -5.14 -1.93 1.86
CA PHE A 75 -4.58 -1.05 0.86
C PHE A 75 -5.62 -0.77 -0.21
N VAL A 76 -5.69 0.49 -0.64
CA VAL A 76 -6.49 0.94 -1.76
C VAL A 76 -5.56 1.69 -2.70
N ILE A 77 -5.33 1.11 -3.88
CA ILE A 77 -4.46 1.67 -4.91
C ILE A 77 -5.36 2.19 -6.02
N LYS A 78 -5.27 3.48 -6.36
CA LYS A 78 -6.17 4.09 -7.34
C LYS A 78 -5.50 5.19 -8.16
N ASN A 79 -5.98 5.40 -9.39
CA ASN A 79 -5.65 6.55 -10.21
C ASN A 79 -6.79 6.87 -11.19
N GLU A 80 -6.68 7.97 -11.95
CA GLU A 80 -7.73 8.40 -12.87
C GLU A 80 -7.83 7.58 -14.17
N GLU A 81 -7.08 6.48 -14.32
CA GLU A 81 -7.20 5.61 -15.49
C GLU A 81 -8.56 4.90 -15.55
N LEU A 82 -8.95 4.47 -16.75
CA LEU A 82 -10.17 3.69 -16.95
C LEU A 82 -9.88 2.20 -16.70
N PRO A 83 -10.70 1.49 -15.90
CA PRO A 83 -10.46 0.09 -15.53
C PRO A 83 -10.60 -0.90 -16.70
N LEU A 84 -11.01 -0.44 -17.90
CA LEU A 84 -11.19 -1.28 -19.08
C LEU A 84 -9.86 -1.73 -19.73
N GLN A 85 -8.73 -1.18 -19.30
CA GLN A 85 -7.40 -1.68 -19.68
C GLN A 85 -6.87 -2.57 -18.55
N ILE A 86 -6.75 -3.88 -18.82
CA ILE A 86 -6.34 -4.90 -17.84
C ILE A 86 -4.88 -4.68 -17.38
N ASP A 87 -4.02 -4.20 -18.28
CA ASP A 87 -2.63 -3.83 -17.98
C ASP A 87 -2.49 -2.30 -18.02
N ASN A 88 -2.96 -1.65 -16.94
CA ASN A 88 -2.81 -0.20 -16.75
C ASN A 88 -1.72 0.09 -15.70
N HIS A 89 -1.26 1.34 -15.64
CA HIS A 89 -0.18 1.74 -14.74
C HIS A 89 -0.56 1.50 -13.27
N CYS A 90 -1.82 1.74 -12.90
CA CYS A 90 -2.34 1.46 -11.56
C CYS A 90 -2.20 -0.03 -11.18
N HIS A 91 -2.46 -0.94 -12.12
CA HIS A 91 -2.30 -2.38 -11.92
C HIS A 91 -0.82 -2.78 -11.76
N GLN A 92 0.08 -2.20 -12.55
CA GLN A 92 1.53 -2.46 -12.43
C GLN A 92 2.07 -1.99 -11.08
N MET A 93 1.65 -0.81 -10.63
CA MET A 93 2.01 -0.28 -9.30
C MET A 93 1.40 -1.11 -8.17
N PHE A 94 0.18 -1.62 -8.36
CA PHE A 94 -0.45 -2.55 -7.41
C PHE A 94 0.39 -3.82 -7.20
N HIS A 95 0.83 -4.48 -8.28
CA HIS A 95 1.69 -5.67 -8.19
C HIS A 95 3.04 -5.36 -7.54
N THR A 96 3.66 -4.25 -7.92
CA THR A 96 4.94 -3.80 -7.35
C THR A 96 4.82 -3.60 -5.83
N LEU A 97 3.74 -2.94 -5.38
CA LEU A 97 3.49 -2.73 -3.96
C LEU A 97 3.21 -4.04 -3.23
N GLN A 98 2.42 -4.93 -3.83
CA GLN A 98 2.11 -6.23 -3.25
C GLN A 98 3.40 -7.06 -3.04
N GLU A 99 4.28 -7.10 -4.03
CA GLU A 99 5.57 -7.78 -3.92
C GLU A 99 6.46 -7.16 -2.85
N ALA A 100 6.53 -5.82 -2.78
CA ALA A 100 7.32 -5.12 -1.78
C ALA A 100 6.82 -5.38 -0.35
N VAL A 101 5.50 -5.40 -0.14
CA VAL A 101 4.90 -5.74 1.16
C VAL A 101 5.15 -7.21 1.53
N ALA A 102 5.04 -8.13 0.56
CA ALA A 102 5.24 -9.56 0.79
C ALA A 102 6.70 -9.95 1.05
N THR A 103 7.65 -9.23 0.47
CA THR A 103 9.10 -9.51 0.59
C THR A 103 9.81 -8.65 1.64
N ASN A 104 9.08 -7.76 2.33
CA ASN A 104 9.63 -6.94 3.39
C ASN A 104 10.16 -7.81 4.54
N ARG A 105 11.41 -7.55 4.94
CA ARG A 105 12.12 -8.32 5.97
C ARG A 105 11.79 -7.90 7.40
N HIS A 106 11.16 -6.74 7.59
CA HIS A 106 10.85 -6.17 8.90
C HIS A 106 9.56 -6.74 9.52
N TRP A 107 8.77 -7.49 8.76
CA TRP A 107 7.60 -8.21 9.26
C TRP A 107 7.46 -9.58 8.60
N GLN A 108 6.75 -10.49 9.25
CA GLN A 108 6.38 -11.77 8.63
C GLN A 108 4.98 -11.65 8.06
N LEU A 109 4.83 -11.89 6.76
CA LEU A 109 3.51 -11.94 6.13
C LEU A 109 2.76 -13.18 6.62
N VAL A 110 1.62 -12.98 7.28
CA VAL A 110 0.76 -14.05 7.80
C VAL A 110 -0.30 -14.41 6.77
N GLU A 111 -0.93 -13.41 6.16
CA GLU A 111 -1.98 -13.60 5.17
C GLU A 111 -2.00 -12.46 4.14
N SER A 112 -2.31 -12.77 2.88
CA SER A 112 -2.48 -11.80 1.79
C SER A 112 -3.74 -12.14 0.99
N ILE A 113 -4.69 -11.20 0.91
CA ILE A 113 -5.91 -11.31 0.11
C ILE A 113 -5.94 -10.14 -0.87
N ALA A 114 -6.07 -10.41 -2.17
CA ALA A 114 -6.12 -9.39 -3.23
C ALA A 114 -7.42 -9.52 -4.02
N GLY A 115 -8.02 -8.39 -4.41
CA GLY A 115 -9.28 -8.31 -5.15
C GLY A 115 -9.43 -7.07 -6.02
#